data_AF-A0AA42LUI4-F1
#
_entry.id   AF-A0AA42LUI4-F1
#
_cell.length_a   1.000
_cell.length_b   1.000
_cell.length_c   1.000
_cell.angle_alpha   90.00
_cell.angle_beta   90.00
_cell.angle_gamma   90.00
#
_symmetry.space_group_name_H-M   'P 1'
#
loop_
_entity.id
_entity.type
_entity.pdbx_description
1 polymer ?
#
loop_
_entity_poly.entity_id
_entity_poly.type
_entity_poly.pdbx_seq_one_letter_code
_entity_poly.pdbx_strand_id
1 'polypeptide(L)'
;MQKDVFQTGEGGLYLYKSIASELALTPGAFNIPYGAFEDAPPAPPAGKWPQRVGEAWIMVEDYRTTPLWVVETGAPYSIGAEHDGAGGTVSYPGWGKLPDWLTAVEQPRPVEAASDGA
;
A
#
# COMPACT_ATOMS: atom_id res chain seq x y z
N MET A 1 7.11 -3.41 -32.70
CA MET A 1 6.14 -4.25 -31.95
C MET A 1 5.79 -3.59 -30.61
N GLN A 2 4.74 -4.04 -29.92
CA GLN A 2 4.39 -3.60 -28.56
C GLN A 2 4.07 -4.81 -27.68
N LYS A 3 4.32 -4.70 -26.37
CA LYS A 3 3.96 -5.70 -25.36
C LYS A 3 3.42 -5.05 -24.10
N ASP A 4 2.57 -5.79 -23.38
CA ASP A 4 2.10 -5.40 -22.06
C ASP A 4 3.23 -5.46 -21.04
N VAL A 5 3.27 -4.48 -20.15
CA VAL A 5 4.14 -4.45 -18.97
C VAL A 5 3.35 -3.93 -17.77
N PHE A 6 3.77 -4.29 -16.56
CA PHE A 6 2.99 -4.09 -15.34
C PHE A 6 3.78 -3.22 -14.38
N GLN A 7 3.32 -1.98 -14.20
CA GLN A 7 4.05 -0.95 -13.49
C GLN A 7 3.90 -1.11 -11.98
N THR A 8 5.02 -0.96 -11.26
CA THR A 8 5.04 -0.90 -9.79
C THR A 8 5.38 0.50 -9.29
N GLY A 9 4.91 0.81 -8.09
CA GLY A 9 5.20 2.04 -7.37
C GLY A 9 6.17 1.82 -6.21
N GLU A 10 6.07 2.69 -5.22
CA GLU A 10 6.83 2.58 -3.98
C GLU A 10 6.60 1.22 -3.30
N GLY A 11 7.67 0.64 -2.77
CA GLY A 11 7.63 -0.68 -2.15
C GLY A 11 7.27 -1.83 -3.10
N GLY A 12 7.25 -1.62 -4.42
CA GLY A 12 6.93 -2.65 -5.41
C GLY A 12 5.44 -2.92 -5.59
N LEU A 13 4.56 -2.09 -5.02
CA LEU A 13 3.11 -2.27 -5.14
C LEU A 13 2.65 -2.10 -6.59
N TYR A 14 1.86 -3.02 -7.12
CA TYR A 14 1.34 -2.90 -8.49
C TYR A 14 0.46 -1.64 -8.63
N LEU A 15 0.61 -0.90 -9.73
CA LEU A 15 -0.16 0.31 -10.01
C LEU A 15 -1.13 0.09 -11.16
N TYR A 16 -0.62 -0.22 -12.35
CA TYR A 16 -1.42 -0.36 -13.57
C TYR A 16 -0.67 -1.09 -14.67
N LYS A 17 -1.43 -1.56 -15.67
CA LYS A 17 -0.90 -2.10 -16.92
C LYS A 17 -0.48 -0.95 -17.84
N SER A 18 0.69 -1.06 -18.44
CA SER A 18 1.25 -0.12 -19.41
C SER A 18 1.76 -0.88 -20.63
N ILE A 19 2.32 -0.16 -21.61
CA ILE A 19 2.82 -0.72 -22.86
C ILE A 19 4.29 -0.38 -23.04
N ALA A 20 5.11 -1.38 -23.37
CA ALA A 20 6.46 -1.21 -23.88
C ALA A 20 6.47 -1.40 -25.41
N SER A 21 7.09 -0.49 -26.12
CA SER A 21 7.34 -0.53 -27.55
C SER A 21 8.75 -1.05 -27.85
N GLU A 22 8.88 -1.77 -28.95
CA GLU A 22 10.16 -2.20 -29.48
C GLU A 22 11.00 -1.01 -29.96
N LEU A 23 12.31 -1.06 -29.74
CA LEU A 23 13.25 -0.02 -30.16
C LEU A 23 13.45 -0.08 -31.67
N ALA A 24 13.31 1.07 -32.34
CA ALA A 24 13.32 1.16 -33.80
C ALA A 24 14.63 0.65 -34.46
N LEU A 25 15.76 0.77 -33.78
CA LEU A 25 17.08 0.41 -34.30
C LEU A 25 17.63 -0.90 -33.72
N THR A 26 16.85 -1.59 -32.88
CA THR A 26 17.29 -2.82 -32.21
C THR A 26 16.11 -3.78 -32.09
N PRO A 27 15.81 -4.52 -33.17
CA PRO A 27 14.75 -5.52 -33.15
C PRO A 27 14.90 -6.49 -31.98
N GLY A 28 13.80 -6.79 -31.29
CA GLY A 28 13.76 -7.62 -30.08
C GLY A 28 14.02 -6.90 -28.76
N ALA A 29 14.55 -5.66 -28.78
CA ALA A 29 14.73 -4.85 -27.56
C ALA A 29 13.52 -3.93 -27.35
N PHE A 30 13.04 -3.79 -26.12
CA PHE A 30 11.85 -2.99 -25.78
C PHE A 30 12.18 -1.90 -24.76
N ASN A 31 11.48 -0.75 -24.85
CA ASN A 31 11.63 0.36 -23.90
C ASN A 31 10.82 0.13 -22.62
N ILE A 32 11.19 -0.91 -21.85
CA ILE A 32 10.50 -1.23 -20.59
C ILE A 32 10.70 -0.09 -19.59
N PRO A 33 9.62 0.57 -19.09
CA PRO A 33 9.74 1.61 -18.09
C PRO A 33 10.39 1.09 -16.81
N TYR A 34 11.12 1.96 -16.11
CA TYR A 34 11.65 1.61 -14.80
C TYR A 34 10.51 1.24 -13.83
N GLY A 35 10.70 0.13 -13.11
CA GLY A 35 9.70 -0.43 -12.18
C GLY A 35 8.62 -1.29 -12.86
N ALA A 36 8.68 -1.48 -14.19
CA ALA A 36 7.72 -2.30 -14.90
C ALA A 36 8.24 -3.72 -15.12
N PHE A 37 7.34 -4.69 -14.98
CA PHE A 37 7.63 -6.10 -15.18
C PHE A 37 6.85 -6.65 -16.36
N GLU A 38 7.40 -7.64 -17.05
CA GLU A 38 6.75 -8.24 -18.22
C GLU A 38 5.69 -9.27 -17.83
N ASP A 39 5.86 -9.93 -16.69
CA ASP A 39 4.94 -10.92 -16.18
C ASP A 39 3.79 -10.24 -15.41
N ALA A 40 2.55 -10.63 -15.76
CA ALA A 40 1.36 -10.08 -15.15
C ALA A 40 1.25 -10.47 -13.67
N PRO A 41 0.83 -9.53 -12.79
CA PRO A 41 0.44 -9.91 -11.43
C PRO A 41 -0.81 -10.80 -11.49
N PRO A 42 -0.96 -11.75 -10.55
CA PRO A 42 -2.22 -12.48 -10.40
C PRO A 42 -3.37 -11.54 -10.06
N ALA A 43 -4.61 -11.92 -10.39
CA ALA A 43 -5.78 -11.16 -10.00
C ALA A 43 -5.92 -11.12 -8.47
N PRO A 44 -6.00 -9.92 -7.84
CA PRO A 44 -6.07 -9.85 -6.39
C PRO A 44 -7.43 -10.28 -5.86
N PRO A 45 -7.48 -11.09 -4.78
CA PRO A 45 -8.72 -11.29 -4.03
C PRO A 45 -9.08 -10.01 -3.26
N ALA A 46 -10.33 -9.93 -2.77
CA ALA A 46 -10.79 -8.79 -1.97
C ALA A 46 -9.90 -8.55 -0.74
N GLY A 47 -9.56 -7.28 -0.48
CA GLY A 47 -8.70 -6.88 0.63
C GLY A 47 -7.22 -7.22 0.47
N LYS A 48 -6.78 -7.64 -0.72
CA LYS A 48 -5.37 -7.86 -1.03
C LYS A 48 -4.94 -7.12 -2.29
N TRP A 49 -3.64 -6.92 -2.42
CA TRP A 49 -3.04 -6.31 -3.60
C TRP A 49 -1.70 -6.93 -3.98
N PRO A 50 -1.32 -6.96 -5.26
CA PRO A 50 -0.05 -7.52 -5.69
C PRO A 50 1.12 -6.59 -5.32
N GLN A 51 2.19 -7.16 -4.80
CA GLN A 51 3.47 -6.51 -4.54
C GLN A 51 4.59 -7.31 -5.19
N ARG A 52 5.52 -6.62 -5.84
CA ARG A 52 6.74 -7.22 -6.38
C ARG A 52 7.78 -7.36 -5.28
N VAL A 53 8.28 -8.58 -5.11
CA VAL A 53 9.44 -8.88 -4.24
C VAL A 53 10.43 -9.70 -5.06
N GLY A 54 11.56 -9.07 -5.42
CA GLY A 54 12.52 -9.64 -6.35
C GLY A 54 11.87 -9.92 -7.72
N GLU A 55 11.87 -11.17 -8.13
CA GLU A 55 11.30 -11.62 -9.42
C GLU A 55 9.88 -12.18 -9.31
N ALA A 56 9.23 -12.09 -8.14
CA ALA A 56 7.92 -12.68 -7.91
C ALA A 56 6.86 -11.65 -7.49
N TRP A 57 5.62 -11.93 -7.88
CA TRP A 57 4.45 -11.28 -7.31
C TRP A 57 3.99 -12.01 -6.06
N ILE A 58 3.85 -11.29 -4.96
CA ILE A 58 3.18 -11.75 -3.75
C ILE A 58 1.89 -10.96 -3.53
N MET A 59 1.01 -11.48 -2.68
CA MET A 59 -0.20 -10.78 -2.26
C MET A 59 -0.02 -10.25 -0.84
N VAL A 60 -0.21 -8.95 -0.67
CA VAL A 60 -0.26 -8.28 0.63
C VAL A 60 -1.66 -7.81 0.93
N GLU A 61 -1.96 -7.62 2.22
CA GLU A 61 -3.20 -6.99 2.66
C GLU A 61 -3.25 -5.54 2.14
N ASP A 62 -4.45 -5.08 1.76
CA ASP A 62 -4.68 -3.73 1.24
C ASP A 62 -5.74 -3.02 2.07
N TYR A 63 -5.29 -2.02 2.82
CA TYR A 63 -6.10 -1.17 3.68
C TYR A 63 -6.26 0.24 3.12
N ARG A 64 -5.82 0.53 1.87
CA ARG A 64 -5.83 1.89 1.31
C ARG A 64 -7.21 2.54 1.23
N THR A 65 -8.25 1.73 1.20
CA THR A 65 -9.66 2.16 1.18
C THR A 65 -10.40 1.82 2.47
N THR A 66 -9.70 1.24 3.46
CA THR A 66 -10.28 0.86 4.75
C THR A 66 -10.02 1.98 5.75
N PRO A 67 -11.05 2.53 6.41
CA PRO A 67 -10.83 3.44 7.52
C PRO A 67 -10.02 2.75 8.63
N LEU A 68 -9.01 3.45 9.14
CA LEU A 68 -8.14 2.95 10.21
C LEU A 68 -8.17 3.91 11.39
N TRP A 69 -7.96 3.37 12.59
CA TRP A 69 -7.91 4.12 13.83
C TRP A 69 -6.69 3.73 14.65
N VAL A 70 -6.12 4.70 15.36
CA VAL A 70 -5.08 4.45 16.36
C VAL A 70 -5.72 3.79 17.57
N VAL A 71 -5.22 2.62 17.96
CA VAL A 71 -5.82 1.79 19.03
C VAL A 71 -5.82 2.53 20.37
N GLU A 72 -4.74 3.25 20.69
CA GLU A 72 -4.59 3.94 21.98
C GLU A 72 -5.59 5.09 22.17
N THR A 73 -5.81 5.89 21.12
CA THR A 73 -6.60 7.13 21.23
C THR A 73 -7.99 7.03 20.61
N GLY A 74 -8.22 6.02 19.76
CA GLY A 74 -9.40 5.92 18.91
C GLY A 74 -9.46 6.99 17.81
N ALA A 75 -8.40 7.78 17.61
CA ALA A 75 -8.37 8.80 16.56
C ALA A 75 -8.26 8.15 15.17
N PRO A 76 -8.91 8.72 14.13
CA PRO A 76 -8.75 8.24 12.77
C PRO A 76 -7.30 8.42 12.30
N TYR A 77 -6.79 7.43 11.58
CA TYR A 77 -5.47 7.44 10.99
C TYR A 77 -5.54 7.69 9.49
N SER A 78 -4.80 8.68 9.02
CA SER A 78 -4.57 8.91 7.60
C SER A 78 -3.35 8.14 7.14
N ILE A 79 -3.50 7.35 6.09
CA ILE A 79 -2.41 6.55 5.53
C ILE A 79 -1.19 7.41 5.22
N GLY A 80 -0.01 6.93 5.62
CA GLY A 80 1.25 7.65 5.47
C GLY A 80 1.50 8.74 6.51
N ALA A 81 0.51 9.08 7.36
CA ALA A 81 0.72 10.05 8.42
C ALA A 81 1.71 9.53 9.48
N GLU A 82 2.50 10.44 10.01
CA GLU A 82 3.37 10.18 11.16
C GLU A 82 2.53 9.96 12.42
N HIS A 83 2.98 9.02 13.24
CA HIS A 83 2.41 8.69 14.53
C HIS A 83 3.54 8.42 15.53
N ASP A 84 3.49 9.03 16.70
CA ASP A 84 4.47 8.79 17.76
C ASP A 84 4.18 7.45 18.44
N GLY A 85 4.93 6.42 18.08
CA GLY A 85 4.83 5.09 18.68
C GLY A 85 5.85 4.88 19.80
N ALA A 86 5.75 3.72 20.48
CA ALA A 86 6.61 3.35 21.61
C ALA A 86 8.12 3.33 21.29
N GLY A 87 8.50 3.24 20.01
CA GLY A 87 9.89 3.23 19.53
C GLY A 87 10.31 4.49 18.77
N GLY A 88 9.51 5.55 18.80
CA GLY A 88 9.69 6.76 18.00
C GLY A 88 8.61 6.92 16.92
N THR A 89 8.80 7.90 16.04
CA THR A 89 7.85 8.23 14.98
C THR A 89 7.78 7.09 13.95
N VAL A 90 6.57 6.58 13.73
CA VAL A 90 6.23 5.52 12.78
C VAL A 90 5.18 6.00 11.79
N SER A 91 5.06 5.30 10.66
CA SER A 91 4.03 5.54 9.65
C SER A 91 3.64 4.21 9.02
N TYR A 92 2.36 4.07 8.65
CA TYR A 92 1.81 2.91 7.99
C TYR A 92 1.34 3.27 6.57
N PRO A 93 1.89 2.62 5.52
CA PRO A 93 1.58 2.97 4.14
C PRO A 93 0.22 2.45 3.67
N GLY A 94 -0.52 1.70 4.50
CA GLY A 94 -1.85 1.20 4.15
C GLY A 94 -1.86 -0.17 3.47
N TRP A 95 -0.73 -0.87 3.40
CA TRP A 95 -0.64 -2.24 2.90
C TRP A 95 0.35 -3.08 3.69
N GLY A 96 0.20 -4.40 3.60
CA GLY A 96 0.94 -5.38 4.40
C GLY A 96 0.31 -5.62 5.76
N LYS A 97 1.07 -6.22 6.68
CA LYS A 97 0.58 -6.53 8.02
C LYS A 97 0.15 -5.24 8.73
N LEU A 98 -1.10 -5.20 9.19
CA LEU A 98 -1.59 -4.10 10.02
C LEU A 98 -0.77 -4.06 11.34
N PRO A 99 -0.13 -2.91 11.68
CA PRO A 99 0.59 -2.77 12.93
C PRO A 99 -0.34 -2.83 14.15
N ASP A 100 0.16 -3.29 15.29
CA ASP A 100 -0.65 -3.48 16.50
C ASP A 100 -1.20 -2.17 17.10
N TRP A 101 -0.66 -1.01 16.70
CA TRP A 101 -1.15 0.33 17.07
C TRP A 101 -2.28 0.83 16.16
N LEU A 102 -2.64 0.09 15.11
CA LEU A 102 -3.77 0.38 14.22
C LEU A 102 -4.83 -0.71 14.28
N THR A 103 -6.08 -0.29 14.05
CA THR A 103 -7.22 -1.18 13.92
C THR A 103 -8.13 -0.73 12.78
N ALA A 104 -8.79 -1.68 12.14
CA ALA A 104 -9.85 -1.45 11.15
C ALA A 104 -11.26 -1.40 11.79
N VAL A 105 -11.33 -1.42 13.12
CA VAL A 105 -12.58 -1.31 13.89
C VAL A 105 -12.56 0.02 14.64
N GLU A 106 -13.56 0.86 14.38
CA GLU A 106 -13.74 2.13 15.10
C GLU A 106 -13.76 1.88 16.61
N GLN A 107 -12.83 2.50 17.33
CA GLN A 107 -12.79 2.45 18.78
C GLN A 107 -13.72 3.53 19.36
N PRO A 108 -14.42 3.28 20.47
CA PRO A 108 -15.13 4.32 21.18
C PRO A 108 -14.12 5.40 21.59
N ARG A 109 -14.34 6.65 21.16
CA ARG A 109 -13.52 7.77 21.63
C ARG A 109 -13.57 7.82 23.15
N PRO A 110 -12.43 7.93 23.86
CA PRO A 110 -12.45 8.21 25.28
C PRO A 110 -13.29 9.47 25.50
N VAL A 111 -14.40 9.33 26.20
CA VAL A 111 -15.16 10.48 26.69
C VAL A 111 -14.21 11.19 27.64
N GLU A 112 -13.70 12.36 27.26
CA GLU A 112 -13.17 13.30 28.24
C GLU A 112 -14.26 13.42 29.31
N ALA A 113 -13.95 12.94 30.51
CA ALA A 113 -14.77 13.21 31.67
C ALA A 113 -14.70 14.72 31.85
N ALA A 114 -15.66 15.43 31.27
CA ALA A 114 -15.93 16.82 31.57
C ALA A 114 -16.09 16.87 33.09
N SER A 115 -15.09 17.43 33.75
CA SER A 115 -15.08 17.69 35.16
C SER A 115 -16.29 18.57 35.49
N ASP A 116 -17.34 17.96 36.02
CA ASP A 116 -18.37 18.65 36.79
C ASP A 116 -17.66 19.22 38.02
N GLY A 117 -17.27 20.50 37.91
CA GLY A 117 -16.51 21.23 38.90
C GLY A 117 -17.19 22.54 39.25
N ALA A 118 -18.10 22.43 40.23
CA ALA A 118 -18.56 23.40 41.23
C ALA A 118 -19.11 24.77 40.78
#